data_AF-A0A497KAE4-F1
#
_entry.id   AF-A0A497KAE4-F1
#
_cell.length_a   1.000
_cell.length_b   1.000
_cell.length_c   1.000
_cell.angle_alpha   90.00
_cell.angle_beta   90.00
_cell.angle_gamma   90.00
#
_symmetry.space_group_name_H-M   'P 1'
#
loop_
_entity.id
_entity.type
_entity.pdbx_description
1 polymer ?
#
loop_
_entity_poly.entity_id
_entity_poly.type
_entity_poly.pdbx_seq_one_letter_code
_entity_poly.pdbx_strand_id
1 'polypeptide(L)'
;MRRVFEIMLNVNKAFVGIGDLSQEASLLRAGFLNSDQMSLLLSRGAVGDIVGRFFDIDGNPIEWEIDDRIIGITLQQFRNIPIRIGIARGKRKIRPILGALRGHHINILITDFHTAKEVFKLANMF
;
A
#
# COMPACT_ATOMS: atom_id res chain seq x y z
N MET A 1 -18.15 9.49 14.79
CA MET A 1 -17.23 9.40 13.63
C MET A 1 -16.22 10.54 13.54
N ARG A 2 -16.60 11.84 13.61
CA ARG A 2 -15.66 12.98 13.48
C ARG A 2 -14.42 12.88 14.39
N ARG A 3 -14.62 12.62 15.69
CA ARG A 3 -13.52 12.47 16.68
C ARG A 3 -12.52 11.37 16.34
N VAL A 4 -12.94 10.27 15.70
CA VAL A 4 -12.04 9.17 15.31
C VAL A 4 -11.12 9.62 14.18
N PHE A 5 -11.67 10.35 13.20
CA PHE A 5 -10.87 10.93 12.12
C PHE A 5 -9.87 11.97 12.63
N GLU A 6 -10.29 12.83 13.56
CA GLU A 6 -9.37 13.80 14.19
C GLU A 6 -8.20 13.11 14.88
N ILE A 7 -8.45 12.04 15.65
CA ILE A 7 -7.38 11.27 16.30
C ILE A 7 -6.46 10.62 15.26
N MET A 8 -7.04 10.00 14.24
CA MET A 8 -6.30 9.34 13.16
C MET A 8 -5.33 10.30 12.45
N LEU A 9 -5.73 11.56 12.23
CA LEU A 9 -4.90 12.57 11.58
C LEU A 9 -3.80 13.15 12.48
N ASN A 10 -3.80 12.85 13.78
CA ASN A 10 -2.84 13.36 14.77
C ASN A 10 -1.98 12.25 15.41
N VAL A 11 -2.02 11.03 14.89
CA VAL A 11 -1.14 9.96 15.38
C VAL A 11 0.31 10.25 15.01
N ASN A 12 1.24 9.89 15.89
CA ASN A 12 2.67 10.05 15.64
C ASN A 12 3.32 8.80 15.01
N LYS A 13 2.64 7.66 15.04
CA LYS A 13 3.10 6.38 14.49
C LYS A 13 1.95 5.63 13.85
N ALA A 14 2.22 4.96 12.72
CA ALA A 14 1.30 4.03 12.09
C ALA A 14 2.00 2.69 11.80
N PHE A 15 1.28 1.59 12.04
CA PHE A 15 1.67 0.24 11.66
C PHE A 15 0.70 -0.25 10.59
N VAL A 16 1.21 -0.64 9.44
CA VAL A 16 0.38 -1.04 8.29
C VAL A 16 0.92 -2.29 7.62
N GLY A 17 -0.01 -3.09 7.08
CA GLY A 17 0.34 -4.08 6.06
C GLY A 17 0.53 -3.40 4.70
N ILE A 18 1.20 -4.11 3.79
CA ILE A 18 1.33 -3.69 2.38
C ILE A 18 0.61 -4.73 1.53
N GLY A 19 -0.44 -4.32 0.84
CA GLY A 19 -1.28 -5.18 0.00
C GLY A 19 -0.64 -5.49 -1.36
N ASP A 20 -0.98 -6.66 -1.91
CA ASP A 20 -0.67 -7.07 -3.28
C ASP A 20 -1.97 -7.16 -4.07
N LEU A 21 -1.88 -7.20 -5.40
CA LEU A 21 -3.02 -7.31 -6.30
C LEU A 21 -3.13 -8.73 -6.90
N SER A 22 -2.76 -9.76 -6.14
CA SER A 22 -2.90 -11.15 -6.57
C SER A 22 -4.30 -11.72 -6.30
N GLN A 23 -4.57 -12.94 -6.77
CA GLN A 23 -5.81 -13.64 -6.45
C GLN A 23 -5.95 -14.00 -4.96
N GLU A 24 -4.86 -13.91 -4.20
CA GLU A 24 -4.84 -14.10 -2.74
C GLU A 24 -4.92 -12.79 -1.95
N ALA A 25 -5.04 -11.65 -2.66
CA ALA A 25 -5.12 -10.33 -2.06
C ALA A 25 -6.22 -10.26 -1.00
N SER A 26 -5.91 -9.66 0.15
CA SER A 26 -6.87 -9.56 1.25
C SER A 26 -8.13 -8.79 0.88
N LEU A 27 -8.01 -7.75 0.05
CA LEU A 27 -9.15 -6.95 -0.42
C LEU A 27 -10.10 -7.74 -1.32
N LEU A 28 -9.55 -8.64 -2.15
CA LEU A 28 -10.35 -9.56 -2.97
C LEU A 28 -11.04 -10.61 -2.10
N ARG A 29 -10.31 -11.25 -1.17
CA ARG A 29 -10.87 -12.27 -0.27
C ARG A 29 -11.94 -11.72 0.68
N ALA A 30 -11.83 -10.45 1.07
CA ALA A 30 -12.80 -9.77 1.91
C ALA A 30 -14.02 -9.24 1.14
N GLY A 31 -14.03 -9.33 -0.20
CA GLY A 31 -15.13 -8.85 -1.04
C GLY A 31 -15.18 -7.33 -1.21
N PHE A 32 -14.12 -6.59 -0.84
CA PHE A 32 -14.02 -5.15 -1.09
C PHE A 32 -13.73 -4.84 -2.56
N LEU A 33 -13.08 -5.77 -3.25
CA LEU A 33 -12.89 -5.75 -4.69
C LEU A 33 -13.40 -7.05 -5.29
N ASN A 34 -13.86 -6.99 -6.53
CA ASN A 34 -14.06 -8.15 -7.38
C ASN A 34 -12.87 -8.34 -8.35
N SER A 35 -12.86 -9.45 -9.08
CA SER A 35 -11.78 -9.79 -10.01
C SER A 35 -11.61 -8.77 -11.14
N ASP A 36 -12.71 -8.24 -11.69
CA ASP A 36 -12.67 -7.26 -12.78
C ASP A 36 -12.05 -5.93 -12.32
N GLN A 37 -12.41 -5.48 -11.13
CA GLN A 37 -11.83 -4.31 -10.48
C GLN A 37 -10.34 -4.49 -10.20
N MET A 38 -9.94 -5.68 -9.75
CA MET A 38 -8.53 -6.02 -9.56
C MET A 38 -7.75 -5.98 -10.88
N SER A 39 -8.32 -6.56 -11.94
CA SER A 39 -7.73 -6.52 -13.29
C SER A 39 -7.62 -5.10 -13.84
N LEU A 40 -8.60 -4.25 -13.58
CA LEU A 40 -8.55 -2.84 -13.98
C LEU A 40 -7.47 -2.05 -13.22
N LEU A 41 -7.30 -2.29 -11.92
CA LEU A 41 -6.21 -1.67 -11.14
C LEU A 41 -4.83 -2.11 -11.66
N LEU A 42 -4.67 -3.40 -11.98
CA LEU A 42 -3.45 -3.93 -12.58
C LEU A 42 -3.17 -3.30 -13.95
N SER A 43 -4.19 -3.12 -14.80
CA SER A 43 -4.01 -2.49 -16.12
C SER A 43 -3.67 -1.00 -16.03
N ARG A 44 -4.07 -0.33 -14.94
CA ARG A 44 -3.65 1.04 -14.58
C ARG A 44 -2.26 1.11 -13.94
N GLY A 45 -1.57 -0.01 -13.77
CA GLY A 45 -0.21 -0.06 -13.25
C GLY A 45 -0.10 -0.16 -11.72
N ALA A 46 -1.21 -0.38 -11.01
CA ALA A 46 -1.17 -0.58 -9.57
C ALA A 46 -0.32 -1.80 -9.21
N VAL A 47 0.58 -1.65 -8.25
CA VAL A 47 1.41 -2.75 -7.75
C VAL A 47 1.08 -3.13 -6.32
N GLY A 48 0.48 -2.24 -5.54
CA GLY A 48 0.11 -2.49 -4.15
C GLY A 48 -0.88 -1.47 -3.61
N ASP A 49 -1.29 -1.70 -2.36
CA ASP A 49 -2.07 -0.75 -1.57
C ASP A 49 -1.54 -0.62 -0.13
N ILE A 50 -1.76 0.55 0.46
CA ILE A 50 -1.64 0.80 1.89
C ILE A 50 -2.93 1.49 2.31
N VAL A 51 -3.52 1.05 3.43
CA VAL A 51 -4.80 1.57 3.96
C VAL A 51 -5.92 1.63 2.91
N GLY A 52 -5.90 0.69 1.95
CA GLY A 52 -6.88 0.63 0.85
C GLY A 52 -6.66 1.67 -0.26
N ARG A 53 -5.53 2.39 -0.25
CA ARG A 53 -5.14 3.35 -1.30
C ARG A 53 -4.06 2.73 -2.19
N PHE A 54 -4.36 2.64 -3.47
CA PHE A 54 -3.49 1.97 -4.45
C PHE A 54 -2.38 2.89 -4.97
N PHE A 55 -1.25 2.30 -5.34
CA PHE A 55 -0.12 3.01 -5.93
C PHE A 55 0.64 2.16 -6.96
N ASP A 56 1.36 2.84 -7.86
CA ASP A 56 2.21 2.22 -8.89
C ASP A 56 3.62 1.86 -8.36
N ILE A 57 4.49 1.37 -9.25
CA ILE A 57 5.85 0.93 -8.87
C ILE A 57 6.77 2.07 -8.41
N ASP A 58 6.47 3.31 -8.79
CA ASP A 58 7.21 4.50 -8.36
C ASP A 58 6.55 5.15 -7.14
N GLY A 59 5.43 4.57 -6.70
CA GLY A 59 4.67 4.99 -5.54
C GLY A 59 3.76 6.18 -5.81
N ASN A 60 3.46 6.48 -7.07
CA ASN A 60 2.41 7.44 -7.41
C ASN A 60 1.04 6.84 -7.08
N PRO A 61 0.12 7.60 -6.48
CA PRO A 61 -1.24 7.13 -6.25
C PRO A 61 -1.93 6.75 -7.56
N ILE A 62 -2.71 5.67 -7.55
CA ILE A 62 -3.61 5.32 -8.66
C ILE A 62 -4.99 5.87 -8.33
N GLU A 63 -5.49 6.78 -9.17
CA GLU A 63 -6.85 7.29 -9.04
C GLU A 63 -7.87 6.17 -9.30
N TRP A 64 -8.79 6.02 -8.34
CA TRP A 64 -9.74 4.93 -8.33
C TRP A 64 -11.14 5.39 -7.94
N GLU A 65 -12.16 4.94 -8.67
CA GLU A 65 -13.56 5.35 -8.49
C GLU A 65 -14.17 4.92 -7.14
N ILE A 66 -13.44 4.11 -6.37
CA ILE A 66 -13.87 3.68 -5.03
C ILE A 66 -13.20 4.53 -3.95
N ASP A 67 -12.23 5.39 -4.27
CA ASP A 67 -11.52 6.18 -3.27
C ASP A 67 -12.46 7.07 -2.43
N ASP A 68 -13.47 7.66 -3.06
CA ASP A 68 -14.50 8.48 -2.40
C ASP A 68 -15.47 7.66 -1.53
N ARG A 69 -15.48 6.34 -1.71
CA ARG A 69 -16.31 5.40 -0.92
C ARG A 69 -15.55 4.80 0.27
N ILE A 70 -14.25 5.05 0.38
CA ILE A 70 -13.43 4.58 1.51
C ILE A 70 -13.56 5.55 2.69
N ILE A 71 -14.15 5.07 3.77
CA ILE A 71 -14.13 5.76 5.07
C ILE A 71 -12.76 5.51 5.71
N GLY A 72 -11.78 6.37 5.40
CA GLY A 72 -10.42 6.22 5.92
C GLY A 72 -9.50 7.36 5.51
N ILE A 73 -8.24 7.27 5.94
CA ILE A 73 -7.21 8.26 5.62
C ILE A 73 -6.85 8.21 4.13
N THR A 74 -6.60 9.37 3.52
CA THR A 74 -6.03 9.41 2.17
C THR A 74 -4.54 9.09 2.22
N LEU A 75 -3.96 8.69 1.08
CA LEU A 75 -2.53 8.39 1.02
C LEU A 75 -1.67 9.64 1.30
N GLN A 76 -2.16 10.82 0.88
CA GLN A 76 -1.55 12.12 1.19
C GLN A 76 -1.58 12.44 2.69
N GLN A 77 -2.73 12.25 3.34
CA GLN A 77 -2.85 12.45 4.78
C GLN A 77 -1.99 11.44 5.56
N PHE A 78 -1.93 10.19 5.10
CA PHE A 78 -1.11 9.15 5.71
C PHE A 78 0.38 9.50 5.71
N ARG A 79 0.89 10.07 4.62
CA ARG A 79 2.28 10.53 4.51
C ARG A 79 2.67 11.58 5.56
N ASN A 80 1.72 12.32 6.13
CA ASN A 80 1.98 13.32 7.17
C ASN A 80 2.30 12.68 8.54
N ILE A 81 1.98 11.39 8.74
CA ILE A 81 2.32 10.67 9.97
C ILE A 81 3.85 10.52 10.04
N PRO A 82 4.55 10.98 11.09
CA PRO A 82 6.01 11.00 11.11
C PRO A 82 6.67 9.62 11.00
N ILE A 83 6.12 8.61 11.66
CA ILE A 83 6.66 7.24 11.66
C ILE A 83 5.65 6.31 11.01
N ARG A 84 6.01 5.72 9.87
CA ARG A 84 5.14 4.87 9.05
C ARG A 84 5.84 3.54 8.83
N ILE A 85 5.42 2.55 9.62
CA ILE A 85 6.04 1.23 9.68
C ILE A 85 5.21 0.27 8.82
N GLY A 86 5.77 -0.13 7.68
CA GLY A 86 5.23 -1.18 6.84
C GLY A 86 5.71 -2.56 7.29
N ILE A 87 4.79 -3.50 7.39
CA ILE A 87 5.08 -4.90 7.74
C ILE A 87 4.57 -5.79 6.62
N ALA A 88 5.48 -6.39 5.87
CA ALA A 88 5.12 -7.27 4.76
C ALA A 88 6.26 -8.24 4.44
N ARG A 89 5.91 -9.41 3.90
CA ARG A 89 6.89 -10.42 3.45
C ARG A 89 6.35 -11.28 2.33
N GLY A 90 7.25 -11.95 1.62
CA GLY A 90 6.95 -12.96 0.60
C GLY A 90 7.01 -12.41 -0.83
N LYS A 91 7.13 -13.33 -1.79
CA LYS A 91 7.39 -13.01 -3.21
C LYS A 91 6.38 -12.03 -3.81
N ARG A 92 5.09 -12.18 -3.49
CA ARG A 92 4.05 -11.28 -4.02
C ARG A 92 4.12 -9.85 -3.46
N LYS A 93 4.87 -9.64 -2.37
CA LYS A 93 5.05 -8.33 -1.74
C LYS A 93 6.23 -7.53 -2.30
N ILE A 94 7.09 -8.12 -3.13
CA ILE A 94 8.32 -7.46 -3.61
C ILE A 94 7.99 -6.13 -4.33
N ARG A 95 7.12 -6.16 -5.35
CA ARG A 95 6.71 -4.96 -6.09
C ARG A 95 5.91 -3.97 -5.22
N PRO A 96 4.90 -4.40 -4.44
CA PRO A 96 4.23 -3.51 -3.48
C PRO A 96 5.18 -2.82 -2.50
N ILE A 97 6.14 -3.55 -1.92
CA ILE A 97 7.11 -3.00 -0.97
C ILE A 97 7.97 -1.94 -1.68
N LEU A 98 8.47 -2.24 -2.89
CA LEU A 98 9.28 -1.29 -3.64
C LEU A 98 8.50 0.01 -3.95
N GLY A 99 7.27 -0.10 -4.45
CA GLY A 99 6.42 1.06 -4.70
C GLY A 99 6.11 1.86 -3.43
N ALA A 100 5.85 1.17 -2.31
CA ALA A 100 5.64 1.82 -1.02
C ALA A 100 6.86 2.62 -0.53
N LEU A 101 8.06 2.09 -0.74
CA LEU A 101 9.32 2.74 -0.38
C LEU A 101 9.63 3.92 -1.31
N ARG A 102 9.52 3.74 -2.64
CA ARG A 102 9.75 4.79 -3.65
C ARG A 102 8.78 5.96 -3.48
N GLY A 103 7.51 5.65 -3.21
CA GLY A 103 6.50 6.67 -2.90
C GLY A 103 6.60 7.27 -1.51
N HIS A 104 7.60 6.91 -0.71
CA HIS A 104 7.73 7.35 0.69
C HIS A 104 6.46 7.14 1.54
N HIS A 105 5.62 6.18 1.16
CA HIS A 105 4.40 5.86 1.89
C HIS A 105 4.73 5.27 3.24
N ILE A 106 5.80 4.47 3.31
CA ILE A 106 6.43 4.04 4.55
C ILE A 106 7.85 4.62 4.65
N ASN A 107 8.37 4.74 5.87
CA ASN A 107 9.76 5.09 6.12
C ASN A 107 10.51 4.06 6.98
N ILE A 108 9.80 3.06 7.50
CA ILE A 108 10.38 1.89 8.16
C ILE A 108 9.73 0.65 7.55
N LEU A 109 10.55 -0.34 7.19
CA LEU A 109 10.08 -1.65 6.71
C LEU A 109 10.51 -2.75 7.68
N ILE A 110 9.56 -3.58 8.07
CA ILE A 110 9.80 -4.85 8.76
C ILE A 110 9.47 -5.98 7.77
N THR A 111 10.47 -6.78 7.42
CA THR A 111 10.34 -7.88 6.46
C THR A 111 11.35 -9.01 6.75
N ASP A 112 11.27 -10.12 6.01
CA ASP A 112 12.25 -11.21 6.09
C ASP A 112 13.43 -11.00 5.13
N PHE A 113 14.54 -11.71 5.38
CA PHE A 113 15.78 -11.59 4.60
C PHE A 113 15.56 -11.83 3.10
N HIS A 114 14.76 -12.84 2.74
CA HIS A 114 14.55 -13.19 1.34
C HIS A 114 13.80 -12.06 0.60
N THR A 115 12.76 -11.53 1.22
CA THR A 115 11.99 -10.42 0.66
C THR A 115 12.85 -9.15 0.54
N ALA A 116 13.62 -8.82 1.58
CA ALA A 116 14.54 -7.67 1.55
C ALA A 116 15.56 -7.78 0.41
N LYS A 117 16.16 -8.97 0.23
CA LYS A 117 17.14 -9.23 -0.84
C LYS A 117 16.54 -9.01 -2.23
N GLU A 118 15.32 -9.52 -2.47
CA GLU A 118 14.69 -9.39 -3.79
C GLU A 118 14.18 -7.95 -4.06
N VAL A 119 13.68 -7.25 -3.03
CA VAL A 119 13.36 -5.81 -3.14
C VAL A 119 14.62 -5.01 -3.47
N PHE A 120 15.73 -5.26 -2.78
CA PHE A 120 17.00 -4.58 -3.05
C PHE A 120 17.50 -4.83 -4.47
N LYS A 121 17.44 -6.09 -4.96
CA LYS A 121 17.80 -6.40 -6.35
C LYS A 121 16.93 -5.63 -7.34
N LEU A 122 15.61 -5.66 -7.17
CA LEU A 122 14.67 -4.99 -8.06
C LEU A 122 14.88 -3.47 -8.08
N ALA A 123 15.22 -2.88 -6.92
CA ALA A 123 15.48 -1.45 -6.79
C ALA A 123 16.71 -0.99 -7.61
N ASN A 124 17.68 -1.87 -7.88
CA ASN A 124 18.92 -1.57 -8.60
C ASN A 124 18.90 -2.04 -10.08
N MET A 125 17.76 -2.50 -10.58
CA MET A 125 17.60 -2.88 -12.00
C MET A 125 17.23 -1.69 -12.90
N PHE A 126 16.97 -0.52 -12.31
CA PHE A 126 16.57 0.74 -12.94
C PHE A 126 17.31 1.89 -12.25
#